data_AF-A0A2N1U9Z4-F1
#
_entry.id   AF-A0A2N1U9Z4-F1
#
_cell.length_a   1.000
_cell.length_b   1.000
_cell.length_c   1.000
_cell.angle_alpha   90.00
_cell.angle_beta   90.00
_cell.angle_gamma   90.00
#
_symmetry.space_group_name_H-M   'P 1'
#
loop_
_entity.id
_entity.type
_entity.pdbx_description
1 polymer ?
#
loop_
_entity_poly.entity_id
_entity_poly.type
_entity_poly.pdbx_seq_one_letter_code
_entity_poly.pdbx_strand_id
1 'polypeptide(L)'
;MINPLDDLIMSRNQKSLDELEKLAGFSPGKGGKDKFSEVAGKVGKKAEATTDAGKESGDDRHWHIHKEFARIYDKSGRSFALFVGDLLDIMLSGPVQTRLVNEMIEDKINRMRKAKEAAAEPSTQKVKVQAKRNSKYEVNIGGEKRVFSRHFLKRKGFLAALFLDSEEYQSYKKLIKQLEVVCRESAEEALPGSESERREALGKIVDELRYEIHQHDIVRAWALLEADTFKHLEWFFGQTKDLHLVRPDFYDDLDKAYREAKKLLKLMLQDIQEEFPPEVDKQDAYEDYLKDILEVYTHHHFVLKRYHQTRPAISLKDFELTKEEMQEKIEELRDESDELRRRINSLNVEKDQAQGEARALKNSNDELKQKLDRLDPAEVQKLIRAAEAKANAAEKELQETLEEEADLRSDMRKLDEENQELTRKLQQLHAIPDESAYSVENLMVGKRVAIFGGVGRDHYWPILKEAGVDNEDYEWYEGYHTISQARTAEIVGRCDLVVVVTAYAGHLLLYQVRPCIQAHQHFFKIHKSGAGSLRKEILKTFKK
;
A
#
# COMPACT_ATOMS: atom_id res chain seq x y z
N MET A 1 23.82 -25.29 98.52
CA MET A 1 24.86 -24.25 98.68
C MET A 1 24.73 -23.31 97.49
N ILE A 2 24.17 -22.13 97.71
CA ILE A 2 23.91 -21.13 96.67
C ILE A 2 25.18 -20.29 96.53
N ASN A 3 25.59 -20.03 95.29
CA ASN A 3 26.85 -19.39 94.94
C ASN A 3 26.77 -17.88 95.22
N PRO A 4 27.64 -17.28 96.06
CA PRO A 4 27.58 -15.85 96.41
C PRO A 4 27.87 -14.89 95.24
N LEU A 5 28.22 -15.42 94.06
CA LEU A 5 28.33 -14.66 92.81
C LEU A 5 26.97 -14.38 92.14
N ASP A 6 25.94 -15.22 92.37
CA ASP A 6 24.62 -15.01 91.78
C ASP A 6 23.86 -13.85 92.43
N ASP A 7 24.04 -13.62 93.75
CA ASP A 7 23.46 -12.48 94.46
C ASP A 7 24.08 -11.13 94.02
N LEU A 8 25.35 -11.13 93.62
CA LEU A 8 26.01 -9.93 93.11
C LEU A 8 25.56 -9.56 91.69
N ILE A 9 25.22 -10.56 90.86
CA ILE A 9 24.73 -10.35 89.49
C ILE A 9 23.27 -9.89 89.50
N MET A 10 22.43 -10.46 90.38
CA MET A 10 21.04 -10.03 90.56
C MET A 10 20.94 -8.59 91.09
N SER A 11 21.77 -8.22 92.09
CA SER A 11 21.83 -6.86 92.65
C SER A 11 22.27 -5.79 91.64
N ARG A 12 23.20 -6.14 90.74
CA ARG A 12 23.73 -5.23 89.72
C ARG A 12 22.73 -4.98 88.59
N ASN A 13 21.96 -6.00 88.20
CA ASN A 13 20.95 -5.88 87.15
C ASN A 13 19.70 -5.10 87.63
N GLN A 14 19.30 -5.24 88.90
CA GLN A 14 18.21 -4.46 89.48
C GLN A 14 18.54 -2.96 89.52
N LYS A 15 19.78 -2.61 89.89
CA LYS A 15 20.25 -1.21 89.90
C LYS A 15 20.32 -0.59 88.50
N SER A 16 20.65 -1.37 87.46
CA SER A 16 20.65 -0.86 86.08
C SER A 16 19.26 -0.60 85.51
N LEU A 17 18.25 -1.37 85.97
CA LEU A 17 16.85 -1.19 85.55
C LEU A 17 16.22 0.04 86.23
N ASP A 18 16.45 0.23 87.54
CA ASP A 18 15.98 1.41 88.27
C ASP A 18 16.62 2.72 87.76
N GLU A 19 17.88 2.66 87.27
CA GLU A 19 18.55 3.79 86.62
C GLU A 19 18.01 4.09 85.22
N LEU A 20 17.63 3.06 84.45
CA LEU A 20 16.97 3.20 83.14
C LEU A 20 15.55 3.78 83.26
N GLU A 21 14.78 3.37 84.28
CA GLU A 21 13.46 3.93 84.56
C GLU A 21 13.51 5.40 84.99
N LYS A 22 14.55 5.80 85.74
CA LYS A 22 14.84 7.21 86.06
C LYS A 22 15.24 8.03 84.84
N LEU A 23 16.04 7.47 83.92
CA LEU A 23 16.43 8.14 82.68
C LEU A 23 15.23 8.36 81.72
N ALA A 24 14.22 7.50 81.80
CA ALA A 24 12.98 7.59 81.01
C ALA A 24 11.87 8.44 81.68
N GLY A 25 12.13 9.04 82.85
CA GLY A 25 11.21 9.97 83.52
C GLY A 25 10.08 9.35 84.34
N PHE A 26 10.14 8.05 84.66
CA PHE A 26 9.14 7.40 85.52
C PHE A 26 9.56 7.45 87.00
N SER A 27 8.61 7.75 87.90
CA SER A 27 8.86 7.63 89.35
C SER A 27 8.69 6.17 89.80
N PRO A 28 9.62 5.62 90.59
CA PRO A 28 9.56 4.22 91.02
C PRO A 28 8.44 4.05 92.06
N GLY A 29 7.35 3.41 91.65
CA GLY A 29 6.25 3.02 92.53
C GLY A 29 6.52 1.66 93.16
N LYS A 30 6.41 1.57 94.50
CA LYS A 30 6.44 0.31 95.25
C LYS A 30 5.25 -0.58 94.84
N GLY A 31 5.47 -1.45 93.87
CA GLY A 31 4.50 -2.45 93.45
C GLY A 31 5.07 -3.27 92.31
N GLY A 32 5.74 -4.37 92.63
CA GLY A 32 6.46 -5.22 91.68
C GLY A 32 5.57 -5.87 90.62
N LYS A 33 5.32 -5.15 89.53
CA LYS A 33 4.95 -5.70 88.23
C LYS A 33 5.63 -4.91 87.11
N ASP A 34 6.52 -5.59 86.39
CA ASP A 34 7.29 -5.05 85.26
C ASP A 34 6.36 -4.59 84.13
N LYS A 35 6.21 -3.28 83.97
CA LYS A 35 5.49 -2.68 82.85
C LYS A 35 6.22 -2.85 81.52
N PHE A 36 7.54 -3.10 81.55
CA PHE A 36 8.34 -3.40 80.37
C PHE A 36 7.93 -4.73 79.72
N SER A 37 7.63 -5.74 80.54
CA SER A 37 7.17 -7.06 80.11
C SER A 37 5.77 -7.02 79.50
N GLU A 38 4.91 -6.10 79.96
CA GLU A 38 3.56 -5.91 79.44
C GLU A 38 3.54 -5.20 78.08
N VAL A 39 4.48 -4.26 77.85
CA VAL A 39 4.67 -3.60 76.55
C VAL A 39 5.36 -4.52 75.55
N ALA A 40 6.38 -5.27 75.98
CA ALA A 40 7.04 -6.28 75.14
C ALA A 40 6.09 -7.42 74.74
N GLY A 41 5.17 -7.82 75.63
CA GLY A 41 4.13 -8.82 75.35
C GLY A 41 3.06 -8.36 74.33
N LYS A 42 2.88 -7.05 74.13
CA LYS A 42 1.96 -6.49 73.12
C LYS A 42 2.57 -6.37 71.72
N VAL A 43 3.90 -6.45 71.60
CA VAL A 43 4.61 -6.42 70.30
C VAL A 43 4.77 -7.83 69.70
N GLY A 44 4.62 -8.89 70.50
CA GLY A 44 4.89 -10.28 70.10
C GLY A 44 3.69 -11.14 69.66
N LYS A 45 2.45 -10.64 69.63
CA LYS A 45 1.30 -11.44 69.16
C LYS A 45 1.05 -11.22 67.67
N LYS A 46 1.50 -12.20 66.87
CA LYS A 46 0.96 -12.54 65.55
C LYS A 46 -0.56 -12.44 65.58
N ALA A 47 -1.12 -11.55 64.76
CA ALA A 47 -2.52 -11.64 64.37
C ALA A 47 -2.68 -12.92 63.53
N GLU A 48 -3.42 -13.88 64.08
CA GLU A 48 -3.93 -15.02 63.31
C GLU A 48 -4.83 -14.50 62.18
N ALA A 49 -4.69 -15.13 61.02
CA ALA A 49 -5.47 -14.85 59.84
C ALA A 49 -6.95 -15.16 60.09
N THR A 50 -7.73 -14.12 60.35
CA THR A 50 -9.18 -14.14 60.09
C THR A 50 -9.38 -13.74 58.64
N THR A 51 -9.75 -14.73 57.84
CA THR A 51 -10.36 -14.54 56.52
C THR A 51 -11.63 -13.71 56.68
N ASP A 52 -11.58 -12.45 56.30
CA ASP A 52 -12.79 -11.70 55.95
C ASP A 52 -12.47 -10.74 54.80
N ALA A 53 -13.07 -11.05 53.65
CA ALA A 53 -13.07 -10.20 52.49
C ALA A 53 -13.99 -9.00 52.76
N GLY A 54 -13.45 -7.95 53.38
CA GLY A 54 -14.20 -6.76 53.75
C GLY A 54 -13.33 -5.51 53.65
N LYS A 55 -13.52 -4.74 52.57
CA LYS A 55 -13.08 -3.35 52.34
C LYS A 55 -11.98 -2.85 53.27
N GLU A 56 -10.73 -2.96 52.81
CA GLU A 56 -9.65 -2.12 53.35
C GLU A 56 -10.11 -0.67 53.37
N SER A 57 -10.05 -0.06 54.55
CA SER A 57 -10.19 1.38 54.72
C SER A 57 -9.23 2.06 53.73
N GLY A 58 -9.70 3.02 52.93
CA GLY A 58 -8.83 3.71 51.95
C GLY A 58 -7.58 4.33 52.58
N ASP A 59 -7.61 4.60 53.89
CA ASP A 59 -6.47 5.07 54.67
C ASP A 59 -5.37 4.01 54.89
N ASP A 60 -5.72 2.72 54.94
CA ASP A 60 -4.74 1.61 55.03
C ASP A 60 -4.06 1.36 53.68
N ARG A 61 -4.80 1.43 52.57
CA ARG A 61 -4.25 1.26 51.21
C ARG A 61 -3.17 2.30 50.91
N HIS A 62 -3.45 3.59 51.14
CA HIS A 62 -2.49 4.66 50.87
C HIS A 62 -1.23 4.56 51.73
N TRP A 63 -1.37 4.09 52.98
CA TRP A 63 -0.24 3.91 53.89
C TRP A 63 0.63 2.72 53.47
N HIS A 64 0.00 1.64 53.00
CA HIS A 64 0.71 0.49 52.46
C HIS A 64 1.56 0.87 51.24
N ILE A 65 1.00 1.66 50.31
CA ILE A 65 1.73 2.17 49.16
C ILE A 65 2.89 3.08 49.61
N HIS A 66 2.66 4.01 50.53
CA HIS A 66 3.72 4.90 51.05
C HIS A 66 4.89 4.11 51.65
N LYS A 67 4.59 3.08 52.45
CA LYS A 67 5.60 2.16 52.99
C LYS A 67 6.37 1.40 51.91
N GLU A 68 5.72 1.02 50.82
CA GLU A 68 6.37 0.32 49.72
C GLU A 68 7.39 1.23 49.01
N PHE A 69 7.05 2.50 48.78
CA PHE A 69 8.00 3.50 48.27
C PHE A 69 9.17 3.72 49.25
N ALA A 70 8.89 3.90 50.54
CA ALA A 70 9.92 4.05 51.56
C ALA A 70 10.86 2.83 51.64
N ARG A 71 10.30 1.61 51.55
CA ARG A 71 11.06 0.35 51.55
C ARG A 71 12.03 0.26 50.37
N ILE A 72 11.60 0.64 49.16
CA ILE A 72 12.47 0.63 47.97
C ILE A 72 13.55 1.72 48.10
N TYR A 73 13.21 2.88 48.67
CA TYR A 73 14.16 3.94 48.97
C TYR A 73 15.22 3.50 49.98
N ASP A 74 14.86 2.80 51.05
CA ASP A 74 15.83 2.30 52.03
C ASP A 74 16.88 1.36 51.40
N LYS A 75 16.50 0.64 50.33
CA LYS A 75 17.41 -0.21 49.56
C LYS A 75 18.24 0.54 48.51
N SER A 76 17.60 1.44 47.77
CA SER A 76 18.15 2.03 46.54
C SER A 76 18.67 3.47 46.72
N GLY A 77 18.33 4.08 47.86
CA GLY A 77 18.73 5.41 48.29
C GLY A 77 18.38 6.51 47.30
N ARG A 78 19.31 7.44 47.13
CA ARG A 78 19.17 8.65 46.32
C ARG A 78 18.73 8.38 44.87
N SER A 79 19.14 7.25 44.29
CA SER A 79 18.79 6.90 42.91
C SER A 79 17.27 6.72 42.71
N PHE A 80 16.61 6.10 43.68
CA PHE A 80 15.16 5.91 43.65
C PHE A 80 14.40 7.20 43.96
N ALA A 81 14.90 8.04 44.87
CA ALA A 81 14.30 9.35 45.12
C ALA A 81 14.31 10.23 43.86
N LEU A 82 15.41 10.22 43.09
CA LEU A 82 15.47 10.93 41.81
C LEU A 82 14.46 10.37 40.81
N PHE A 83 14.37 9.04 40.69
CA PHE A 83 13.39 8.37 39.84
C PHE A 83 11.93 8.74 40.19
N VAL A 84 11.56 8.74 41.47
CA VAL A 84 10.22 9.16 41.90
C VAL A 84 9.98 10.63 41.56
N GLY A 85 10.99 11.48 41.77
CA GLY A 85 10.96 12.88 41.37
C GLY A 85 10.74 13.05 39.86
N ASP A 86 11.39 12.22 39.02
CA ASP A 86 11.28 12.23 37.57
C ASP A 86 9.88 11.78 37.09
N LEU A 87 9.35 10.72 37.67
CA LEU A 87 7.98 10.25 37.41
C LEU A 87 6.95 11.33 37.69
N LEU A 88 7.01 11.91 38.90
CA LEU A 88 6.09 12.96 39.32
C LEU A 88 6.27 14.22 38.49
N ASP A 89 7.50 14.50 38.07
CA ASP A 89 7.76 15.60 37.16
C ASP A 89 6.97 15.37 35.87
N ILE A 90 7.18 14.25 35.18
CA ILE A 90 6.51 13.92 33.90
C ILE A 90 4.98 13.94 34.04
N MET A 91 4.44 13.34 35.10
CA MET A 91 3.00 13.20 35.29
C MET A 91 2.31 14.54 35.63
N LEU A 92 2.97 15.42 36.38
CA LEU A 92 2.39 16.68 36.83
C LEU A 92 2.69 17.83 35.85
N SER A 93 1.74 18.75 35.70
CA SER A 93 1.95 19.97 34.94
C SER A 93 2.82 20.97 35.71
N GLY A 94 3.62 21.78 35.00
CA GLY A 94 4.52 22.76 35.60
C GLY A 94 3.89 23.70 36.65
N PRO A 95 2.68 24.25 36.41
CA PRO A 95 1.98 25.06 37.42
C PRO A 95 1.63 24.29 38.70
N VAL A 96 1.18 23.03 38.58
CA VAL A 96 0.81 22.19 39.72
C VAL A 96 2.04 21.83 40.55
N GLN A 97 3.13 21.46 39.89
CA GLN A 97 4.41 21.19 40.57
C GLN A 97 4.91 22.41 41.35
N THR A 98 4.90 23.58 40.71
CA THR A 98 5.39 24.83 41.33
C THR A 98 4.58 25.18 42.56
N ARG A 99 3.25 25.02 42.48
CA ARG A 99 2.34 25.23 43.61
C ARG A 99 2.65 24.27 44.76
N LEU A 100 2.72 22.96 44.49
CA LEU A 100 2.99 21.94 45.50
C LEU A 100 4.33 22.19 46.21
N VAL A 101 5.37 22.50 45.45
CA VAL A 101 6.72 22.74 46.01
C VAL A 101 6.74 24.00 46.86
N ASN A 102 6.05 25.07 46.46
CA ASN A 102 5.94 26.28 47.26
C ASN A 102 5.16 26.03 48.56
N GLU A 103 4.03 25.32 48.49
CA GLU A 103 3.24 24.93 49.68
C GLU A 103 4.09 24.09 50.64
N MET A 104 4.88 23.13 50.15
CA MET A 104 5.79 22.34 50.98
C MET A 104 6.90 23.18 51.63
N ILE A 105 7.48 24.14 50.89
CA ILE A 105 8.51 25.04 51.42
C ILE A 105 7.91 25.90 52.54
N GLU A 106 6.72 26.46 52.32
CA GLU A 106 6.00 27.26 53.32
C GLU A 106 5.64 26.44 54.56
N ASP A 107 5.15 25.21 54.39
CA ASP A 107 4.83 24.31 55.49
C ASP A 107 6.07 23.94 56.30
N LYS A 108 7.20 23.65 55.64
CA LYS A 108 8.47 23.41 56.33
C LYS A 108 8.96 24.64 57.07
N ILE A 109 8.82 25.84 56.50
CA ILE A 109 9.12 27.11 57.18
C ILE A 109 8.25 27.26 58.43
N ASN A 110 6.95 26.99 58.32
CA ASN A 110 6.02 27.11 59.43
C ASN A 110 6.30 26.09 60.54
N ARG A 111 6.63 24.83 60.20
CA ARG A 111 7.05 23.80 61.18
C ARG A 111 8.35 24.20 61.88
N MET A 112 9.34 24.69 61.13
CA MET A 112 10.61 25.18 61.68
C MET A 112 10.41 26.39 62.60
N ARG A 113 9.52 27.31 62.24
CA ARG A 113 9.17 28.47 63.07
C ARG A 113 8.48 28.04 64.37
N LYS A 114 7.50 27.14 64.29
CA LYS A 114 6.84 26.54 65.47
C LYS A 114 7.82 25.77 66.36
N ALA A 115 8.77 25.03 65.78
CA ALA A 115 9.80 24.32 66.53
C ALA A 115 10.77 25.29 67.25
N LYS A 116 11.10 26.43 66.62
CA LYS A 116 11.88 27.51 67.26
C LYS A 116 11.11 28.21 68.37
N GLU A 117 9.83 28.47 68.17
CA GLU A 117 8.94 29.06 69.19
C GLU A 117 8.77 28.11 70.38
N ALA A 118 8.61 26.80 70.14
CA ALA A 118 8.57 25.77 71.18
C ALA A 118 9.92 25.54 71.90
N ALA A 119 11.05 25.66 71.19
CA ALA A 119 12.38 25.59 71.79
C ALA A 119 12.78 26.88 72.54
N ALA A 120 12.06 27.97 72.32
CA ALA A 120 12.21 29.23 73.04
C ALA A 120 11.36 29.29 74.32
N GLU A 121 10.47 28.31 74.56
CA GLU A 121 9.81 28.15 75.86
C GLU A 121 10.81 27.63 76.90
N PRO A 122 10.79 28.14 78.15
CA PRO A 122 11.81 27.86 79.15
C PRO A 122 11.60 26.46 79.76
N SER A 123 12.10 25.43 79.07
CA SER A 123 12.25 24.09 79.65
C SER A 123 13.55 24.02 80.46
N THR A 124 13.42 23.76 81.75
CA THR A 124 14.49 23.65 82.75
C THR A 124 15.24 22.31 82.66
N GLN A 125 15.73 21.92 81.49
CA GLN A 125 16.74 20.86 81.40
C GLN A 125 17.83 21.23 80.40
N LYS A 126 19.01 21.52 80.95
CA LYS A 126 20.24 21.75 80.19
C LYS A 126 20.67 20.45 79.51
N VAL A 127 20.18 20.21 78.29
CA VAL A 127 20.81 19.28 77.37
C VAL A 127 21.77 20.08 76.48
N LYS A 128 23.07 19.78 76.58
CA LYS A 128 24.07 20.25 75.60
C LYS A 128 23.80 19.50 74.28
N VAL A 129 22.96 20.07 73.42
CA VAL A 129 22.91 19.71 72.00
C VAL A 129 23.61 20.80 71.22
N GLN A 130 24.57 20.40 70.39
CA GLN A 130 25.18 21.26 69.38
C GLN A 130 24.08 21.78 68.42
N ALA A 131 23.44 22.88 68.78
CA ALA A 131 22.46 23.56 67.95
C ALA A 131 23.12 24.80 67.35
N LYS A 132 23.86 24.62 66.27
CA LYS A 132 24.16 25.71 65.31
C LYS A 132 24.16 25.16 63.90
N ARG A 133 22.98 25.01 63.32
CA ARG A 133 22.74 25.16 61.89
C ARG A 133 21.53 26.07 61.74
N ASN A 134 21.80 27.38 61.70
CA ASN A 134 20.79 28.40 61.58
C ASN A 134 20.37 28.50 60.12
N SER A 135 19.17 28.02 59.81
CA SER A 135 18.50 28.33 58.56
C SER A 135 18.26 29.85 58.45
N LYS A 136 18.97 30.53 57.56
CA LYS A 136 18.51 31.80 57.01
C LYS A 136 18.37 31.62 55.50
N TYR A 137 17.13 31.36 55.08
CA TYR A 137 16.73 31.23 53.69
C TYR A 137 16.65 32.61 52.97
N GLU A 138 16.92 33.71 53.66
CA GLU A 138 17.06 35.07 53.12
C GLU A 138 18.49 35.59 53.34
N VAL A 139 19.45 35.08 52.57
CA VAL A 139 20.79 35.68 52.47
C VAL A 139 20.89 36.32 51.09
N ASN A 140 21.26 37.60 51.06
CA ASN A 140 21.53 38.31 49.82
C ASN A 140 22.96 38.00 49.38
N ILE A 141 23.13 37.59 48.13
CA ILE A 141 24.45 37.36 47.50
C ILE A 141 24.53 38.25 46.28
N GLY A 142 25.56 39.10 46.19
CA GLY A 142 25.70 40.07 45.10
C GLY A 142 24.49 40.99 44.95
N GLY A 143 23.76 41.26 46.04
CA GLY A 143 22.54 42.08 46.04
C GLY A 143 21.24 41.38 45.62
N GLU A 144 21.28 40.10 45.22
CA GLU A 144 20.07 39.34 44.86
C GLU A 144 19.59 38.43 46.00
N LYS A 145 18.26 38.40 46.24
CA LYS A 145 17.62 37.49 47.20
C LYS A 145 17.64 36.06 46.67
N ARG A 146 18.06 35.11 47.51
CA ARG A 146 17.95 33.67 47.20
C ARG A 146 16.48 33.24 47.13
N VAL A 147 16.10 32.62 46.01
CA VAL A 147 14.79 31.96 45.86
C VAL A 147 15.02 30.47 45.64
N PHE A 148 14.90 29.67 46.70
CA PHE A 148 15.16 28.22 46.69
C PHE A 148 14.23 27.42 45.78
N SER A 149 13.03 27.94 45.47
CA SER A 149 12.01 27.23 44.68
C SER A 149 12.37 27.01 43.21
N ARG A 150 13.42 27.66 42.70
CA ARG A 150 13.84 27.55 41.28
C ARG A 150 14.83 26.42 40.99
N HIS A 151 15.42 25.78 42.00
CA HIS A 151 16.41 24.73 41.78
C HIS A 151 15.75 23.38 41.43
N PHE A 152 15.78 23.00 40.15
CA PHE A 152 15.05 21.84 39.61
C PHE A 152 15.39 20.49 40.31
N LEU A 153 16.65 20.23 40.68
CA LEU A 153 17.02 19.03 41.44
C LEU A 153 16.44 19.02 42.86
N LYS A 154 16.34 20.20 43.49
CA LYS A 154 15.72 20.32 44.81
C LYS A 154 14.22 20.12 44.70
N ARG A 155 13.59 20.60 43.62
CA ARG A 155 12.19 20.32 43.30
C ARG A 155 11.92 18.82 43.25
N LYS A 156 12.72 18.05 42.52
CA LYS A 156 12.62 16.58 42.46
C LYS A 156 12.79 15.95 43.85
N GLY A 157 13.75 16.42 44.64
CA GLY A 157 13.92 16.00 46.03
C GLY A 157 12.70 16.30 46.92
N PHE A 158 12.07 17.47 46.76
CA PHE A 158 10.84 17.81 47.49
C PHE A 158 9.66 16.94 47.06
N LEU A 159 9.47 16.74 45.76
CA LEU A 159 8.41 15.87 45.24
C LEU A 159 8.59 14.42 45.71
N ALA A 160 9.82 13.90 45.67
CA ALA A 160 10.13 12.58 46.18
C ALA A 160 9.88 12.47 47.69
N ALA A 161 10.19 13.52 48.46
CA ALA A 161 9.96 13.52 49.90
C ALA A 161 8.48 13.33 50.27
N LEU A 162 7.52 13.72 49.43
CA LEU A 162 6.09 13.42 49.67
C LEU A 162 5.85 11.91 49.81
N PHE A 163 6.51 11.10 48.98
CA PHE A 163 6.33 9.65 48.95
C PHE A 163 7.22 8.90 49.94
N LEU A 164 8.24 9.56 50.49
CA LEU A 164 9.30 8.91 51.27
C LEU A 164 9.33 9.37 52.73
N ASP A 165 8.87 10.58 53.04
CA ASP A 165 8.84 11.12 54.38
C ASP A 165 7.47 10.90 55.04
N SER A 166 7.48 10.30 56.22
CA SER A 166 6.27 10.05 57.02
C SER A 166 5.61 11.35 57.52
N GLU A 167 6.39 12.42 57.71
CA GLU A 167 5.83 13.72 58.13
C GLU A 167 4.99 14.37 57.02
N GLU A 168 5.26 14.02 55.76
CA GLU A 168 4.57 14.56 54.58
C GLU A 168 3.39 13.69 54.12
N TYR A 169 3.03 12.66 54.89
CA TYR A 169 1.99 11.68 54.50
C TYR A 169 0.64 12.32 54.18
N GLN A 170 0.26 13.41 54.86
CA GLN A 170 -0.99 14.13 54.57
C GLN A 170 -0.96 14.85 53.21
N SER A 171 0.18 15.41 52.84
CA SER A 171 0.40 16.04 51.53
C SER A 171 0.46 14.99 50.43
N TYR A 172 1.07 13.84 50.70
CA TYR A 172 1.01 12.66 49.83
C TYR A 172 -0.42 12.19 49.56
N LYS A 173 -1.28 12.09 50.58
CA LYS A 173 -2.70 11.70 50.39
C LYS A 173 -3.46 12.66 49.47
N LYS A 174 -3.13 13.95 49.49
CA LYS A 174 -3.74 14.93 48.58
C LYS A 174 -3.23 14.70 47.15
N LEU A 175 -1.93 14.48 47.00
CA LEU A 175 -1.30 14.28 45.70
C LEU A 175 -1.73 12.96 45.04
N ILE A 176 -1.77 11.84 45.77
CA ILE A 176 -2.18 10.54 45.22
C ILE A 176 -3.61 10.61 44.65
N LYS A 177 -4.52 11.31 45.32
CA LYS A 177 -5.90 11.52 44.83
C LYS A 177 -5.94 12.36 43.55
N GLN A 178 -5.06 13.36 43.43
CA GLN A 178 -4.94 14.13 42.19
C GLN A 178 -4.38 13.27 41.06
N LEU A 179 -3.38 12.44 41.34
CA LEU A 179 -2.80 11.52 40.36
C LEU A 179 -3.82 10.46 39.91
N GLU A 180 -4.65 9.94 40.82
CA GLU A 180 -5.75 9.02 40.48
C GLU A 180 -6.74 9.66 39.49
N VAL A 181 -7.04 10.96 39.65
CA VAL A 181 -7.89 11.70 38.70
C VAL A 181 -7.20 11.83 37.35
N VAL A 182 -5.93 12.26 37.32
CA VAL A 182 -5.14 12.40 36.09
C VAL A 182 -5.04 11.07 35.34
N CYS A 183 -4.78 9.97 36.05
CA CYS A 183 -4.68 8.64 35.44
C CYS A 183 -6.03 8.17 34.89
N ARG A 184 -7.15 8.48 35.56
CA ARG A 184 -8.49 8.12 35.09
C ARG A 184 -8.92 8.94 33.86
N GLU A 185 -8.57 10.22 33.82
CA GLU A 185 -8.87 11.11 32.69
C GLU A 185 -8.01 10.79 31.46
N SER A 186 -6.79 10.30 31.67
CA SER A 186 -5.84 9.97 30.58
C SER A 186 -5.91 8.50 30.13
N ALA A 187 -6.69 7.65 30.80
CA ALA A 187 -6.84 6.25 30.44
C ALA A 187 -7.80 6.10 29.24
N GLU A 188 -7.26 6.14 28.02
CA GLU A 188 -8.02 5.86 26.80
C GLU A 188 -8.39 4.36 26.67
N GLU A 189 -7.56 3.48 27.26
CA GLU A 189 -7.74 2.02 27.20
C GLU A 189 -8.06 1.42 28.57
N ALA A 190 -8.93 0.40 28.57
CA ALA A 190 -9.25 -0.35 29.79
C ALA A 190 -8.02 -1.10 30.31
N LEU A 191 -7.79 -1.04 31.62
CA LEU A 191 -6.70 -1.78 32.26
C LEU A 191 -6.94 -3.30 32.15
N PRO A 192 -5.91 -4.11 31.81
CA PRO A 192 -6.03 -5.55 31.76
C PRO A 192 -6.50 -6.15 33.09
N GLY A 193 -7.32 -7.20 33.03
CA GLY A 193 -7.96 -7.81 34.20
C GLY A 193 -7.01 -8.67 35.03
N SER A 194 -6.01 -9.31 34.41
CA SER A 194 -5.06 -10.19 35.10
C SER A 194 -3.73 -9.50 35.42
N GLU A 195 -3.10 -9.90 36.54
CA GLU A 195 -1.76 -9.42 36.94
C GLU A 195 -0.71 -9.73 35.84
N SER A 196 -0.81 -10.89 35.19
CA SER A 196 0.12 -11.30 34.13
C SER A 196 0.03 -10.39 32.91
N GLU A 197 -1.17 -10.07 32.44
CA GLU A 197 -1.37 -9.17 31.30
C GLU A 197 -0.96 -7.73 31.64
N ARG A 198 -1.23 -7.27 32.88
CA ARG A 198 -0.76 -5.95 33.34
C ARG A 198 0.76 -5.85 33.36
N ARG A 199 1.45 -6.92 33.79
CA ARG A 199 2.92 -6.99 33.76
C ARG A 199 3.47 -7.03 32.34
N GLU A 200 2.81 -7.72 31.41
CA GLU A 200 3.19 -7.70 30.00
C GLU A 200 3.01 -6.31 29.37
N ALA A 201 1.88 -5.65 29.64
CA ALA A 201 1.63 -4.28 29.20
C ALA A 201 2.68 -3.29 29.77
N LEU A 202 3.04 -3.46 31.04
CA LEU A 202 4.12 -2.67 31.65
C LEU A 202 5.48 -2.93 30.98
N GLY A 203 5.74 -4.16 30.53
CA GLY A 203 6.91 -4.51 29.72
C GLY A 203 6.94 -3.80 28.37
N LYS A 204 5.81 -3.74 27.66
CA LYS A 204 5.69 -3.01 26.39
C LYS A 204 5.99 -1.52 26.57
N ILE A 205 5.43 -0.91 27.62
CA ILE A 205 5.73 0.48 27.97
C ILE A 205 7.22 0.69 28.25
N VAL A 206 7.87 -0.21 29.00
CA VAL A 206 9.33 -0.13 29.22
C VAL A 206 10.10 -0.15 27.91
N ASP A 207 9.68 -0.96 26.94
CA ASP A 207 10.33 -1.04 25.63
C ASP A 207 10.12 0.24 24.80
N GLU A 208 8.91 0.82 24.82
CA GLU A 208 8.60 2.11 24.18
C GLU A 208 9.42 3.26 24.78
N LEU A 209 9.50 3.33 26.12
CA LEU A 209 10.26 4.35 26.85
C LEU A 209 11.77 4.34 26.55
N ARG A 210 12.32 3.25 26.01
CA ARG A 210 13.73 3.20 25.56
C ARG A 210 14.00 4.06 24.33
N TYR A 211 12.98 4.25 23.50
CA TYR A 211 13.07 5.04 22.28
C TYR A 211 12.63 6.48 22.54
N GLU A 212 11.45 6.62 23.17
CA GLU A 212 10.85 7.92 23.41
C GLU A 212 10.00 7.93 24.69
N ILE A 213 10.17 8.98 25.49
CA ILE A 213 9.47 9.13 26.77
C ILE A 213 8.26 10.03 26.53
N HIS A 214 7.07 9.43 26.47
CA HIS A 214 5.81 10.18 26.45
C HIS A 214 5.17 10.25 27.83
N GLN A 215 4.51 11.38 28.11
CA GLN A 215 3.75 11.54 29.34
C GLN A 215 2.62 10.50 29.44
N HIS A 216 1.95 10.19 28.34
CA HIS A 216 0.89 9.18 28.29
C HIS A 216 1.39 7.80 28.77
N ASP A 217 2.56 7.36 28.30
CA ASP A 217 3.10 6.03 28.62
C ASP A 217 3.46 5.94 30.11
N ILE A 218 3.98 7.02 30.69
CA ILE A 218 4.27 7.11 32.13
C ILE A 218 2.99 7.13 32.97
N VAL A 219 1.96 7.86 32.54
CA VAL A 219 0.65 7.87 33.22
C VAL A 219 0.00 6.48 33.14
N ARG A 220 0.11 5.79 32.00
CA ARG A 220 -0.38 4.42 31.84
C ARG A 220 0.41 3.42 32.69
N ALA A 221 1.74 3.54 32.76
CA ALA A 221 2.58 2.74 33.64
C ALA A 221 2.18 2.92 35.11
N TRP A 222 1.90 4.17 35.53
CA TRP A 222 1.42 4.46 36.87
C TRP A 222 0.08 3.76 37.16
N ALA A 223 -0.89 3.84 36.24
CA ALA A 223 -2.20 3.18 36.40
C ALA A 223 -2.07 1.66 36.50
N LEU A 224 -1.19 1.04 35.71
CA LEU A 224 -0.90 -0.40 35.77
C LEU A 224 -0.27 -0.79 37.11
N LEU A 225 0.70 0.00 37.59
CA LEU A 225 1.33 -0.22 38.89
C LEU A 225 0.32 -0.06 40.03
N GLU A 226 -0.55 0.95 39.98
CA GLU A 226 -1.55 1.23 41.00
C GLU A 226 -2.59 0.11 41.13
N ALA A 227 -2.97 -0.51 40.00
CA ALA A 227 -3.90 -1.63 39.94
C ALA A 227 -3.38 -2.86 40.72
N ASP A 228 -2.07 -3.04 40.77
CA ASP A 228 -1.37 -4.08 41.53
C ASP A 228 -0.74 -3.54 42.83
N THR A 229 -1.28 -2.45 43.38
CA THR A 229 -0.82 -1.80 44.62
C THR A 229 0.70 -1.55 44.66
N PHE A 230 1.28 -1.21 43.51
CA PHE A 230 2.70 -0.96 43.27
C PHE A 230 3.63 -2.15 43.53
N LYS A 231 3.10 -3.39 43.55
CA LYS A 231 3.89 -4.64 43.73
C LYS A 231 5.04 -4.77 42.73
N HIS A 232 4.90 -4.24 41.52
CA HIS A 232 5.90 -4.30 40.45
C HIS A 232 6.80 -3.05 40.36
N LEU A 233 6.69 -2.10 41.30
CA LEU A 233 7.44 -0.84 41.27
C LEU A 233 8.96 -1.04 41.33
N GLU A 234 9.43 -1.94 42.19
CA GLU A 234 10.87 -2.26 42.31
C GLU A 234 11.42 -2.82 40.99
N TRP A 235 10.65 -3.66 40.30
CA TRP A 235 11.02 -4.19 38.98
C TRP A 235 11.02 -3.07 37.92
N PHE A 236 9.96 -2.26 37.87
CA PHE A 236 9.83 -1.17 36.92
C PHE A 236 10.96 -0.15 37.07
N PHE A 237 11.28 0.26 38.30
CA PHE A 237 12.46 1.07 38.61
C PHE A 237 13.73 0.39 38.10
N GLY A 238 13.92 -0.90 38.35
CA GLY A 238 15.08 -1.65 37.89
C GLY A 238 15.27 -1.63 36.37
N GLN A 239 14.18 -1.64 35.60
CA GLN A 239 14.21 -1.57 34.13
C GLN A 239 14.40 -0.15 33.59
N THR A 240 13.93 0.87 34.32
CA THR A 240 13.86 2.25 33.84
C THR A 240 14.90 3.19 34.45
N LYS A 241 15.63 2.76 35.49
CA LYS A 241 16.65 3.58 36.19
C LYS A 241 17.70 4.21 35.28
N ASP A 242 18.05 3.53 34.18
CA ASP A 242 19.07 3.96 33.23
C ASP A 242 18.49 4.74 32.04
N LEU A 243 17.16 4.79 31.92
CA LEU A 243 16.46 5.56 30.88
C LEU A 243 16.44 7.05 31.17
N HIS A 244 16.80 7.43 32.41
CA HIS A 244 16.83 8.82 32.89
C HIS A 244 15.59 9.57 32.40
N LEU A 245 14.42 9.22 32.95
CA LEU A 245 13.09 9.68 32.54
C LEU A 245 13.01 11.22 32.44
N VAL A 246 13.45 11.76 31.31
CA VAL A 246 13.72 13.18 31.06
C VAL A 246 12.78 13.64 29.96
N ARG A 247 11.95 14.66 30.24
CA ARG A 247 11.07 15.28 29.24
C ARG A 247 11.87 15.99 28.14
N PRO A 248 11.30 16.23 26.94
CA PRO A 248 11.89 17.11 25.94
C PRO A 248 12.12 18.55 26.47
N ASP A 249 11.15 19.15 27.16
CA ASP A 249 11.22 20.50 27.75
C ASP A 249 12.17 20.60 28.95
N PHE A 250 12.64 19.46 29.46
CA PHE A 250 13.62 19.37 30.54
C PHE A 250 14.94 20.03 30.18
N TYR A 251 15.31 20.01 28.89
CA TYR A 251 16.54 20.63 28.43
C TYR A 251 16.50 22.15 28.64
N ASP A 252 15.37 22.80 28.36
CA ASP A 252 15.24 24.25 28.52
C ASP A 252 15.28 24.67 30.00
N ASP A 253 14.63 23.91 30.88
CA ASP A 253 14.66 24.15 32.32
C ASP A 253 16.04 23.87 32.94
N LEU A 254 16.73 22.82 32.47
CA LEU A 254 18.08 22.47 32.90
C LEU A 254 19.12 23.45 32.37
N ASP A 255 19.01 23.90 31.12
CA ASP A 255 19.85 24.95 30.54
C ASP A 255 19.65 26.28 31.25
N LYS A 256 18.39 26.59 31.60
CA LYS A 256 18.07 27.76 32.42
C LYS A 256 18.69 27.64 33.80
N ALA A 257 18.58 26.50 34.46
CA ALA A 257 19.23 26.25 35.75
C ALA A 257 20.76 26.32 35.66
N TYR A 258 21.36 25.84 34.57
CA TYR A 258 22.80 25.93 34.31
C TYR A 258 23.25 27.39 34.11
N ARG A 259 22.48 28.18 33.35
CA ARG A 259 22.71 29.62 33.16
C ARG A 259 22.56 30.39 34.48
N GLU A 260 21.54 30.08 35.27
CA GLU A 260 21.33 30.65 36.61
C GLU A 260 22.46 30.27 37.58
N ALA A 261 22.89 29.00 37.59
CA ALA A 261 24.03 28.52 38.37
C ALA A 261 25.33 29.26 38.00
N LYS A 262 25.57 29.50 36.70
CA LYS A 262 26.71 30.30 36.23
C LYS A 262 26.62 31.76 36.67
N LYS A 263 25.42 32.35 36.69
CA LYS A 263 25.19 33.73 37.19
C LYS A 263 25.46 33.79 38.70
N LEU A 264 24.93 32.85 39.47
CA LEU A 264 25.13 32.74 40.91
C LEU A 264 26.61 32.56 41.27
N LEU A 265 27.35 31.75 40.52
CA LEU A 265 28.78 31.57 40.72
C LEU A 265 29.55 32.89 40.52
N LYS A 266 29.16 33.70 39.52
CA LYS A 266 29.75 35.04 39.31
C LYS A 266 29.43 36.00 40.45
N LEU A 267 28.19 36.03 40.92
CA LEU A 267 27.78 36.89 42.06
C LEU A 267 28.51 36.49 43.34
N MET A 268 28.66 35.18 43.60
CA MET A 268 29.40 34.68 44.75
C MET A 268 30.89 35.01 44.65
N LEU A 269 31.50 34.91 43.47
CA LEU A 269 32.89 35.33 43.25
C LEU A 269 33.07 36.83 43.46
N GLN A 270 32.10 37.65 43.05
CA GLN A 270 32.11 39.09 43.27
C GLN A 270 32.03 39.41 44.77
N ASP A 271 31.09 38.81 45.51
CA ASP A 271 31.01 39.02 46.96
C ASP A 271 32.31 38.60 47.67
N ILE A 272 32.91 37.47 47.29
CA ILE A 272 34.18 37.00 47.85
C ILE A 272 35.33 37.97 47.51
N GLN A 273 35.29 38.63 46.36
CA GLN A 273 36.29 39.64 46.00
C GLN A 273 36.11 40.97 46.76
N GLU A 274 34.87 41.33 47.08
CA GLU A 274 34.52 42.55 47.82
C GLU A 274 34.72 42.39 49.33
N GLU A 275 34.39 41.22 49.90
CA GLU A 275 34.41 40.96 51.34
C GLU A 275 34.89 39.52 51.64
N PHE A 276 36.14 39.37 52.10
CA PHE A 276 36.72 38.08 52.50
C PHE A 276 37.49 38.15 53.83
N PRO A 277 37.25 37.24 54.78
CA PRO A 277 36.31 36.12 54.73
C PRO A 277 34.83 36.58 54.84
N PRO A 278 33.88 35.86 54.23
CA PRO A 278 32.47 36.21 54.32
C PRO A 278 31.97 36.08 55.77
N GLU A 279 30.93 36.84 56.14
CA GLU A 279 30.24 36.63 57.41
C GLU A 279 29.80 35.16 57.59
N VAL A 280 29.77 34.67 58.83
CA VAL A 280 29.45 33.25 59.13
C VAL A 280 28.11 32.82 58.54
N ASP A 281 27.12 33.71 58.51
CA ASP A 281 25.80 33.45 57.90
C ASP A 281 25.86 33.34 56.36
N LYS A 282 26.85 33.99 55.70
CA LYS A 282 27.09 33.88 54.25
C LYS A 282 27.91 32.63 53.90
N GLN A 283 28.78 32.16 54.80
CA GLN A 283 29.62 30.98 54.55
C GLN A 283 28.79 29.70 54.35
N ASP A 284 27.80 29.45 55.22
CA ASP A 284 26.88 28.31 55.08
C ASP A 284 26.08 28.41 53.77
N ALA A 285 25.65 29.63 53.41
CA ALA A 285 24.94 29.86 52.15
C ALA A 285 25.83 29.53 50.95
N TYR A 286 27.09 29.97 50.94
CA TYR A 286 28.05 29.69 49.87
C TYR A 286 28.34 28.19 49.73
N GLU A 287 28.48 27.46 50.84
CA GLU A 287 28.67 26.00 50.79
C GLU A 287 27.47 25.31 50.13
N ASP A 288 26.25 25.69 50.51
CA ASP A 288 25.02 25.18 49.89
C ASP A 288 24.92 25.55 48.40
N TYR A 289 25.31 26.76 48.03
CA TYR A 289 25.33 27.20 46.62
C TYR A 289 26.33 26.42 45.79
N LEU A 290 27.53 26.19 46.30
CA LEU A 290 28.55 25.42 45.61
C LEU A 290 28.12 23.96 45.42
N LYS A 291 27.45 23.36 46.42
CA LYS A 291 26.85 22.03 46.28
C LYS A 291 25.75 22.01 45.22
N ASP A 292 24.84 22.98 45.25
CA ASP A 292 23.77 23.14 44.26
C ASP A 292 24.36 23.23 42.83
N ILE A 293 25.32 24.13 42.63
CA ILE A 293 26.00 24.32 41.34
C ILE A 293 26.70 23.04 40.90
N LEU A 294 27.43 22.37 41.79
CA LEU A 294 28.09 21.10 41.47
C LEU A 294 27.07 20.05 41.01
N GLU A 295 25.91 19.95 41.66
CA GLU A 295 24.86 19.02 41.27
C GLU A 295 24.23 19.38 39.91
N VAL A 296 23.97 20.66 39.64
CA VAL A 296 23.47 21.09 38.30
C VAL A 296 24.48 20.74 37.22
N TYR A 297 25.76 21.06 37.42
CA TYR A 297 26.82 20.82 36.45
C TYR A 297 27.06 19.32 36.23
N THR A 298 27.06 18.52 37.29
CA THR A 298 27.23 17.06 37.17
C THR A 298 26.04 16.42 36.48
N HIS A 299 24.81 16.83 36.79
CA HIS A 299 23.62 16.31 36.13
C HIS A 299 23.57 16.73 34.64
N HIS A 300 23.82 18.01 34.34
CA HIS A 300 23.91 18.50 32.96
C HIS A 300 25.05 17.81 32.19
N HIS A 301 26.24 17.63 32.77
CA HIS A 301 27.38 17.08 32.05
C HIS A 301 27.36 15.55 31.91
N PHE A 302 26.94 14.81 32.95
CA PHE A 302 27.01 13.34 32.93
C PHE A 302 25.72 12.68 32.49
N VAL A 303 24.55 13.23 32.85
CA VAL A 303 23.27 12.63 32.46
C VAL A 303 22.91 13.01 31.03
N LEU A 304 23.03 14.29 30.63
CA LEU A 304 22.68 14.67 29.24
C LEU A 304 23.71 14.19 28.22
N LYS A 305 25.02 14.28 28.52
CA LYS A 305 26.02 13.76 27.57
C LYS A 305 25.82 12.27 27.33
N ARG A 306 25.54 11.50 28.40
CA ARG A 306 25.22 10.09 28.27
C ARG A 306 23.90 9.88 27.53
N TYR A 307 22.84 10.61 27.89
CA TYR A 307 21.55 10.57 27.22
C TYR A 307 21.65 10.84 25.72
N HIS A 308 22.33 11.90 25.30
CA HIS A 308 22.54 12.18 23.88
C HIS A 308 23.44 11.15 23.17
N GLN A 309 24.33 10.47 23.89
CA GLN A 309 25.16 9.40 23.35
C GLN A 309 24.42 8.06 23.24
N THR A 310 23.48 7.79 24.15
CA THR A 310 22.80 6.49 24.25
C THR A 310 21.39 6.49 23.67
N ARG A 311 20.77 7.66 23.49
CA ARG A 311 19.44 7.76 22.88
C ARG A 311 19.56 7.42 21.38
N PRO A 312 18.69 6.54 20.86
CA PRO A 312 18.53 6.37 19.43
C PRO A 312 18.30 7.74 18.77
N ALA A 313 19.03 8.04 17.71
CA ALA A 313 18.97 9.35 17.05
C ALA A 313 17.64 9.60 16.30
N ILE A 314 16.80 8.58 16.19
CA ILE A 314 15.60 8.53 15.37
C ILE A 314 14.46 8.08 16.29
N SER A 315 13.29 8.72 16.21
CA SER A 315 12.12 8.31 16.99
C SER A 315 11.65 6.90 16.56
N LEU A 316 10.89 6.21 17.40
CA LEU A 316 10.34 4.91 17.04
C LEU A 316 9.45 5.01 15.79
N LYS A 317 8.65 6.07 15.71
CA LYS A 317 7.77 6.35 14.58
C LYS A 317 8.55 6.58 13.28
N ASP A 318 9.61 7.37 13.33
CA ASP A 318 10.45 7.61 12.15
C ASP A 318 11.21 6.35 11.73
N PHE A 319 11.60 5.51 12.70
CA PHE A 319 12.21 4.21 12.43
C PHE A 319 11.21 3.26 11.76
N GLU A 320 9.96 3.21 12.24
CA GLU A 320 8.89 2.42 11.63
C GLU A 320 8.58 2.89 10.21
N LEU A 321 8.49 4.21 9.99
CA LEU A 321 8.31 4.77 8.65
C LEU A 321 9.46 4.39 7.72
N THR A 322 10.71 4.55 8.18
CA THR A 322 11.90 4.17 7.39
C THR A 322 11.89 2.66 7.10
N LYS A 323 11.44 1.84 8.04
CA LYS A 323 11.32 0.40 7.86
C LYS A 323 10.28 0.05 6.79
N GLU A 324 9.12 0.69 6.81
CA GLU A 324 8.07 0.52 5.80
C GLU A 324 8.56 0.95 4.41
N GLU A 325 9.19 2.12 4.29
CA GLU A 325 9.80 2.59 3.03
C GLU A 325 10.84 1.60 2.48
N MET A 326 11.67 1.03 3.36
CA MET A 326 12.66 0.02 2.95
C MET A 326 12.00 -1.31 2.55
N GLN A 327 10.88 -1.68 3.17
CA GLN A 327 10.11 -2.87 2.79
C GLN A 327 9.49 -2.70 1.41
N GLU A 328 8.85 -1.56 1.14
CA GLU A 328 8.29 -1.24 -0.18
C GLU A 328 9.39 -1.29 -1.26
N LYS A 329 10.54 -0.67 -1.00
CA LYS A 329 11.69 -0.71 -1.92
C LYS A 329 12.23 -2.12 -2.17
N ILE A 330 12.19 -3.01 -1.17
CA ILE A 330 12.58 -4.42 -1.34
C ILE A 330 11.57 -5.14 -2.23
N GLU A 331 10.28 -4.86 -2.11
CA GLU A 331 9.24 -5.43 -2.96
C GLU A 331 9.36 -4.97 -4.41
N GLU A 332 9.57 -3.67 -4.64
CA GLU A 332 9.84 -3.11 -5.98
C GLU A 332 11.04 -3.80 -6.64
N LEU A 333 12.17 -3.94 -5.92
CA LEU A 333 13.37 -4.60 -6.45
C LEU A 333 13.15 -6.09 -6.73
N ARG A 334 12.24 -6.76 -6.01
CA ARG A 334 11.88 -8.16 -6.30
C ARG A 334 11.06 -8.25 -7.58
N ASP A 335 10.09 -7.37 -7.75
CA ASP A 335 9.25 -7.32 -8.95
C ASP A 335 10.09 -6.98 -10.20
N GLU A 336 11.00 -6.01 -10.10
CA GLU A 336 11.97 -5.70 -11.16
C GLU A 336 12.86 -6.91 -11.49
N SER A 337 13.34 -7.64 -10.47
CA SER A 337 14.14 -8.85 -10.67
C SER A 337 13.36 -9.93 -11.42
N ASP A 338 12.09 -10.13 -11.07
CA ASP A 338 11.21 -11.10 -11.72
C ASP A 338 10.87 -10.71 -13.16
N GLU A 339 10.65 -9.42 -13.43
CA GLU A 339 10.47 -8.91 -14.79
C GLU A 339 11.72 -9.14 -15.65
N LEU A 340 12.91 -8.82 -15.11
CA LEU A 340 14.18 -9.07 -15.80
C LEU A 340 14.38 -10.57 -16.07
N ARG A 341 14.02 -11.45 -15.13
CA ARG A 341 14.06 -12.91 -15.34
C ARG A 341 13.13 -13.36 -16.47
N ARG A 342 11.90 -12.82 -16.53
CA ARG A 342 10.97 -13.11 -17.64
C ARG A 342 11.52 -12.61 -18.97
N ARG A 343 12.13 -11.41 -18.99
CA ARG A 343 12.73 -10.85 -20.21
C ARG A 343 13.91 -11.69 -20.70
N ILE A 344 14.78 -12.15 -19.80
CA ILE A 344 15.88 -13.07 -20.13
C ILE A 344 15.35 -14.37 -20.73
N ASN A 345 14.29 -14.94 -20.15
CA ASN A 345 13.69 -16.16 -20.69
C ASN A 345 13.11 -15.95 -22.10
N SER A 346 12.41 -14.84 -22.33
CA SER A 346 11.90 -14.49 -23.67
C SER A 346 13.05 -14.38 -24.68
N LEU A 347 14.11 -13.66 -24.32
CA LEU A 347 15.27 -13.47 -25.19
C LEU A 347 16.01 -14.79 -25.47
N ASN A 348 16.05 -15.71 -24.51
CA ASN A 348 16.62 -17.04 -24.74
C ASN A 348 15.78 -17.85 -25.73
N VAL A 349 14.45 -17.79 -25.63
CA VAL A 349 13.54 -18.45 -26.59
C VAL A 349 13.71 -17.86 -27.99
N GLU A 350 13.74 -16.53 -28.12
CA GLU A 350 13.98 -15.84 -29.39
C GLU A 350 15.34 -16.21 -29.99
N LYS A 351 16.38 -16.27 -29.16
CA LYS A 351 17.72 -16.70 -29.57
C LYS A 351 17.72 -18.13 -30.10
N ASP A 352 17.06 -19.07 -29.41
CA ASP A 352 17.00 -20.48 -29.82
C ASP A 352 16.23 -20.64 -31.14
N GLN A 353 15.14 -19.89 -31.32
CA GLN A 353 14.38 -19.85 -32.57
C GLN A 353 15.24 -19.32 -33.73
N ALA A 354 15.90 -18.17 -33.55
CA ALA A 354 16.78 -17.59 -34.56
C ALA A 354 17.94 -18.54 -34.93
N GLN A 355 18.50 -19.26 -33.94
CA GLN A 355 19.51 -20.28 -34.21
C GLN A 355 18.96 -21.47 -35.02
N GLY A 356 17.72 -21.88 -34.77
CA GLY A 356 17.02 -22.90 -35.55
C GLY A 356 16.82 -22.48 -37.00
N GLU A 357 16.32 -21.27 -37.22
CA GLU A 357 16.11 -20.68 -38.55
C GLU A 357 17.42 -20.56 -39.33
N ALA A 358 18.49 -20.07 -38.69
CA ALA A 358 19.80 -19.96 -39.32
C ALA A 358 20.34 -21.31 -39.79
N ARG A 359 20.12 -22.39 -39.02
CA ARG A 359 20.51 -23.76 -39.42
C ARG A 359 19.68 -24.25 -40.60
N ALA A 360 18.37 -24.01 -40.59
CA ALA A 360 17.48 -24.41 -41.69
C ALA A 360 17.85 -23.70 -43.00
N LEU A 361 18.09 -22.38 -42.94
CA LEU A 361 18.53 -21.58 -44.08
C LEU A 361 19.90 -22.05 -44.62
N LYS A 362 20.83 -22.38 -43.71
CA LYS A 362 22.13 -22.93 -44.12
C LYS A 362 21.97 -24.25 -44.89
N ASN A 363 21.18 -25.18 -44.37
CA ASN A 363 20.92 -26.46 -45.03
C ASN A 363 20.26 -26.26 -46.40
N SER A 364 19.26 -25.38 -46.50
CA SER A 364 18.61 -25.07 -47.78
C SER A 364 19.59 -24.47 -48.79
N ASN A 365 20.50 -23.60 -48.36
CA ASN A 365 21.53 -23.04 -49.22
C ASN A 365 22.51 -24.12 -49.70
N ASP A 366 22.94 -25.02 -48.81
CA ASP A 366 23.83 -26.13 -49.16
C ASP A 366 23.15 -27.10 -50.16
N GLU A 367 21.86 -27.39 -50.01
CA GLU A 367 21.08 -28.15 -50.99
C GLU A 367 20.99 -27.45 -52.36
N LEU A 368 20.75 -26.14 -52.37
CA LEU A 368 20.70 -25.35 -53.60
C LEU A 368 22.06 -25.33 -54.31
N LYS A 369 23.16 -25.20 -53.56
CA LYS A 369 24.51 -25.31 -54.10
C LYS A 369 24.77 -26.68 -54.72
N GLN A 370 24.40 -27.77 -54.04
CA GLN A 370 24.53 -29.11 -54.62
C GLN A 370 23.69 -29.29 -55.89
N LYS A 371 22.48 -28.72 -55.95
CA LYS A 371 21.67 -28.74 -57.18
C LYS A 371 22.34 -27.96 -58.30
N LEU A 372 22.92 -26.81 -57.99
CA LEU A 372 23.66 -26.00 -58.95
C LEU A 372 24.90 -26.74 -59.49
N ASP A 373 25.68 -27.38 -58.60
CA ASP A 373 26.87 -28.14 -58.98
C ASP A 373 26.55 -29.38 -59.81
N ARG A 374 25.36 -29.96 -59.67
CA ARG A 374 24.89 -31.11 -60.47
C ARG A 374 24.41 -30.73 -61.87
N LEU A 375 24.14 -29.45 -62.14
CA LEU A 375 23.79 -29.00 -63.48
C LEU A 375 25.07 -28.91 -64.32
N ASP A 376 25.27 -29.85 -65.24
CA ASP A 376 26.37 -29.75 -66.21
C ASP A 376 26.07 -28.63 -67.21
N PRO A 377 26.89 -27.55 -67.24
CA PRO A 377 26.68 -26.44 -68.17
C PRO A 377 26.63 -26.89 -69.64
N ALA A 378 27.34 -27.96 -69.99
CA ALA A 378 27.34 -28.50 -71.36
C ALA A 378 26.01 -29.17 -71.72
N GLU A 379 25.39 -29.91 -70.78
CA GLU A 379 24.07 -30.51 -70.99
C GLU A 379 22.97 -29.46 -71.06
N VAL A 380 23.01 -28.44 -70.19
CA VAL A 380 22.07 -27.32 -70.24
C VAL A 380 22.19 -26.57 -71.57
N GLN A 381 23.41 -26.30 -72.03
CA GLN A 381 23.62 -25.63 -73.32
C GLN A 381 23.20 -26.50 -74.50
N LYS A 382 23.34 -27.83 -74.41
CA LYS A 382 22.83 -28.78 -75.41
C LYS A 382 21.30 -28.77 -75.47
N LEU A 383 20.63 -28.72 -74.31
CA LEU A 383 19.17 -28.62 -74.23
C LEU A 383 18.66 -27.30 -74.79
N ILE A 384 19.34 -26.18 -74.51
CA ILE A 384 19.03 -24.87 -75.09
C ILE A 384 19.15 -24.93 -76.61
N ARG A 385 20.27 -25.44 -77.15
CA ARG A 385 20.45 -25.59 -78.60
C ARG A 385 19.40 -26.50 -79.24
N ALA A 386 19.00 -27.57 -78.56
CA ALA A 386 17.94 -28.46 -79.04
C ALA A 386 16.56 -27.77 -79.05
N ALA A 387 16.28 -26.92 -78.06
CA ALA A 387 15.07 -26.11 -78.01
C ALA A 387 15.08 -25.03 -79.10
N GLU A 388 16.19 -24.34 -79.31
CA GLU A 388 16.38 -23.36 -80.40
C GLU A 388 16.22 -24.02 -81.77
N ALA A 389 16.79 -25.20 -81.98
CA ALA A 389 16.62 -25.95 -83.23
C ALA A 389 15.16 -26.32 -83.48
N LYS A 390 14.41 -26.72 -82.44
CA LYS A 390 12.97 -26.98 -82.54
C LYS A 390 12.18 -25.71 -82.83
N ALA A 391 12.53 -24.59 -82.20
CA ALA A 391 11.88 -23.31 -82.45
C ALA A 391 12.09 -22.86 -83.90
N ASN A 392 13.32 -22.94 -84.41
CA ASN A 392 13.64 -22.57 -85.79
C ASN A 392 12.96 -23.50 -86.81
N ALA A 393 12.86 -24.79 -86.52
CA ALA A 393 12.13 -25.73 -87.38
C ALA A 393 10.64 -25.39 -87.46
N ALA A 394 10.02 -25.07 -86.32
CA ALA A 394 8.63 -24.63 -86.27
C ALA A 394 8.41 -23.27 -86.97
N GLU A 395 9.37 -22.36 -86.88
CA GLU A 395 9.33 -21.08 -87.60
C GLU A 395 9.42 -21.28 -89.12
N LYS A 396 10.27 -22.21 -89.59
CA LYS A 396 10.35 -22.55 -91.02
C LYS A 396 9.07 -23.21 -91.54
N GLU A 397 8.51 -24.15 -90.79
CA GLU A 397 7.24 -24.79 -91.12
C GLU A 397 6.11 -23.76 -91.20
N LEU A 398 6.05 -22.82 -90.24
CA LEU A 398 5.10 -21.72 -90.26
C LEU A 398 5.29 -20.85 -91.52
N GLN A 399 6.52 -20.53 -91.90
CA GLN A 399 6.78 -19.73 -93.09
C GLN A 399 6.37 -20.45 -94.38
N GLU A 400 6.63 -21.76 -94.50
CA GLU A 400 6.16 -22.58 -95.63
C GLU A 400 4.62 -22.57 -95.71
N THR A 401 3.92 -22.74 -94.58
CA THR A 401 2.45 -22.69 -94.58
C THR A 401 1.90 -21.31 -94.96
N LEU A 402 2.61 -20.22 -94.63
CA LEU A 402 2.22 -18.86 -95.04
C LEU A 402 2.43 -18.63 -96.53
N GLU A 403 3.48 -19.19 -97.12
CA GLU A 403 3.71 -19.16 -98.57
C GLU A 403 2.63 -19.97 -99.31
N GLU A 404 2.31 -21.18 -98.83
CA GLU A 404 1.19 -21.97 -99.36
C GLU A 404 -0.14 -21.23 -99.24
N GLU A 405 -0.41 -20.56 -98.12
CA GLU A 405 -1.61 -19.75 -97.94
C GLU A 405 -1.63 -18.56 -98.93
N ALA A 406 -0.49 -17.93 -99.19
CA ALA A 406 -0.38 -16.83 -100.15
C ALA A 406 -0.66 -17.30 -101.59
N ASP A 407 -0.16 -18.47 -101.97
CA ASP A 407 -0.43 -19.11 -103.27
C ASP A 407 -1.92 -19.47 -103.39
N LEU A 408 -2.51 -20.10 -102.38
CA LEU A 408 -3.94 -20.41 -102.33
C LEU A 408 -4.80 -19.14 -102.43
N ARG A 409 -4.42 -18.05 -101.76
CA ARG A 409 -5.10 -16.75 -101.87
C ARG A 409 -4.95 -16.13 -103.27
N SER A 410 -3.84 -16.38 -103.96
CA SER A 410 -3.67 -15.94 -105.34
C SER A 410 -4.57 -16.75 -106.28
N ASP A 411 -4.62 -18.07 -106.11
CA ASP A 411 -5.48 -18.94 -106.93
C ASP A 411 -6.97 -18.70 -106.65
N MET A 412 -7.35 -18.42 -105.41
CA MET A 412 -8.70 -17.94 -105.09
C MET A 412 -9.04 -16.65 -105.84
N ARG A 413 -8.11 -15.69 -105.94
CA ARG A 413 -8.34 -14.46 -106.70
C ARG A 413 -8.57 -14.72 -108.19
N LYS A 414 -7.80 -15.65 -108.78
CA LYS A 414 -8.03 -16.08 -110.18
C LYS A 414 -9.38 -16.76 -110.35
N LEU A 415 -9.74 -17.67 -109.43
CA LEU A 415 -11.05 -18.31 -109.42
C LEU A 415 -12.19 -17.30 -109.26
N ASP A 416 -12.01 -16.26 -108.45
CA ASP A 416 -12.97 -15.17 -108.31
C ASP A 416 -13.09 -14.33 -109.58
N GLU A 417 -11.98 -14.07 -110.28
CA GLU A 417 -11.99 -13.40 -111.59
C GLU A 417 -12.72 -14.26 -112.64
N GLU A 418 -12.45 -15.56 -112.68
CA GLU A 418 -13.16 -16.53 -113.52
C GLU A 418 -14.65 -16.62 -113.16
N ASN A 419 -14.99 -16.66 -111.86
CA ASN A 419 -16.37 -16.63 -111.39
C ASN A 419 -17.06 -15.32 -111.74
N GLN A 420 -16.38 -14.17 -111.67
CA GLN A 420 -16.92 -12.89 -112.10
C GLN A 420 -17.14 -12.88 -113.61
N GLU A 421 -16.25 -13.48 -114.41
CA GLU A 421 -16.42 -13.61 -115.85
C GLU A 421 -17.57 -14.55 -116.21
N LEU A 422 -17.69 -15.69 -115.52
CA LEU A 422 -18.82 -16.62 -115.62
C LEU A 422 -20.11 -15.96 -115.15
N THR A 423 -20.07 -15.13 -114.11
CA THR A 423 -21.20 -14.35 -113.60
C THR A 423 -21.61 -13.28 -114.61
N ARG A 424 -20.68 -12.61 -115.29
CA ARG A 424 -20.98 -11.71 -116.42
C ARG A 424 -21.59 -12.46 -117.61
N LYS A 425 -21.11 -13.67 -117.90
CA LYS A 425 -21.69 -14.55 -118.94
C LYS A 425 -23.09 -15.05 -118.55
N LEU A 426 -23.34 -15.32 -117.27
CA LEU A 426 -24.66 -15.65 -116.71
C LEU A 426 -25.60 -14.43 -116.67
N GLN A 427 -25.08 -13.23 -116.40
CA GLN A 427 -25.83 -11.96 -116.48
C GLN A 427 -26.29 -11.63 -117.92
N GLN A 428 -25.61 -12.16 -118.94
CA GLN A 428 -26.03 -12.06 -120.34
C GLN A 428 -27.10 -13.09 -120.77
N LEU A 429 -27.42 -14.09 -119.94
CA LEU A 429 -28.22 -15.27 -120.32
C LEU A 429 -29.50 -15.50 -119.46
N HIS A 430 -30.11 -14.43 -118.95
CA HIS A 430 -31.32 -14.39 -118.11
C HIS A 430 -31.16 -14.74 -116.61
N ALA A 431 -31.62 -13.76 -115.80
CA ALA A 431 -32.20 -13.83 -114.46
C ALA A 431 -31.34 -14.34 -113.28
N ILE A 432 -30.86 -13.38 -112.47
CA ILE A 432 -30.36 -13.58 -111.11
C ILE A 432 -31.53 -13.98 -110.17
N PRO A 433 -31.40 -15.01 -109.32
CA PRO A 433 -32.33 -15.21 -108.20
C PRO A 433 -32.01 -14.25 -107.06
N ASP A 434 -33.03 -13.53 -106.63
CA ASP A 434 -33.02 -12.50 -105.59
C ASP A 434 -32.77 -13.10 -104.19
N GLU A 435 -31.54 -13.09 -103.68
CA GLU A 435 -31.19 -13.56 -102.33
C GLU A 435 -31.84 -12.71 -101.20
N SER A 436 -32.48 -11.59 -101.55
CA SER A 436 -33.27 -10.75 -100.63
C SER A 436 -34.61 -11.38 -100.19
N ALA A 437 -35.03 -12.48 -100.82
CA ALA A 437 -36.31 -13.14 -100.54
C ALA A 437 -36.40 -13.79 -99.14
N TYR A 438 -35.28 -14.11 -98.48
CA TYR A 438 -35.26 -14.85 -97.18
C TYR A 438 -34.67 -14.07 -95.99
N SER A 439 -34.28 -12.81 -96.17
CA SER A 439 -33.82 -11.95 -95.07
C SER A 439 -34.99 -11.56 -94.15
N VAL A 440 -34.74 -11.60 -92.83
CA VAL A 440 -35.65 -11.10 -91.79
C VAL A 440 -35.24 -9.72 -91.26
N GLU A 441 -34.27 -9.08 -91.91
CA GLU A 441 -33.63 -7.86 -91.45
C GLU A 441 -34.63 -6.75 -91.11
N ASN A 442 -34.51 -6.19 -89.89
CA ASN A 442 -35.31 -5.08 -89.36
C ASN A 442 -36.84 -5.29 -89.30
N LEU A 443 -37.35 -6.52 -89.45
CA LEU A 443 -38.79 -6.80 -89.41
C LEU A 443 -39.41 -6.73 -87.99
N MET A 444 -38.59 -6.62 -86.95
CA MET A 444 -39.02 -6.64 -85.54
C MET A 444 -38.43 -5.50 -84.70
N VAL A 445 -38.00 -4.41 -85.32
CA VAL A 445 -37.46 -3.23 -84.62
C VAL A 445 -38.46 -2.69 -83.60
N GLY A 446 -38.00 -2.48 -82.37
CA GLY A 446 -38.80 -1.95 -81.26
C GLY A 446 -39.85 -2.91 -80.69
N LYS A 447 -39.80 -4.20 -81.02
CA LYS A 447 -40.71 -5.22 -80.46
C LYS A 447 -40.05 -5.99 -79.32
N ARG A 448 -40.80 -6.16 -78.23
CA ARG A 448 -40.41 -7.00 -77.11
C ARG A 448 -40.75 -8.46 -77.34
N VAL A 449 -39.77 -9.33 -77.17
CA VAL A 449 -39.87 -10.76 -77.49
C VAL A 449 -39.58 -11.60 -76.25
N ALA A 450 -40.54 -12.44 -75.89
CA ALA A 450 -40.34 -13.49 -74.89
C ALA A 450 -40.39 -14.87 -75.55
N ILE A 451 -39.36 -15.68 -75.31
CA ILE A 451 -39.30 -17.07 -75.80
C ILE A 451 -39.32 -18.04 -74.61
N PHE A 452 -40.31 -18.94 -74.60
CA PHE A 452 -40.39 -20.07 -73.68
C PHE A 452 -39.91 -21.35 -74.38
N GLY A 453 -38.74 -21.85 -74.00
CA GLY A 453 -38.10 -23.00 -74.64
C GLY A 453 -36.92 -23.59 -73.86
N GLY A 454 -36.43 -24.77 -74.27
CA GLY A 454 -35.34 -25.47 -73.57
C GLY A 454 -33.94 -25.30 -74.19
N VAL A 455 -33.84 -24.64 -75.36
CA VAL A 455 -32.57 -24.31 -76.01
C VAL A 455 -32.20 -22.90 -75.59
N GLY A 456 -31.03 -22.72 -74.99
CA GLY A 456 -30.60 -21.49 -74.31
C GLY A 456 -30.75 -20.20 -75.14
N ARG A 457 -30.69 -19.05 -74.44
CA ARG A 457 -30.86 -17.69 -74.99
C ARG A 457 -30.08 -17.46 -76.29
N ASP A 458 -28.85 -17.93 -76.37
CA ASP A 458 -27.97 -17.72 -77.53
C ASP A 458 -28.44 -18.45 -78.80
N HIS A 459 -29.29 -19.46 -78.68
CA HIS A 459 -29.75 -20.24 -79.84
C HIS A 459 -30.65 -19.42 -80.79
N TYR A 460 -31.47 -18.51 -80.24
CA TYR A 460 -32.40 -17.68 -81.03
C TYR A 460 -31.86 -16.27 -81.28
N TRP A 461 -30.86 -15.86 -80.49
CA TRP A 461 -30.32 -14.50 -80.52
C TRP A 461 -29.82 -14.04 -81.91
N PRO A 462 -29.10 -14.84 -82.72
CA PRO A 462 -28.65 -14.40 -84.04
C PRO A 462 -29.78 -13.96 -84.98
N ILE A 463 -30.93 -14.65 -84.92
CA ILE A 463 -32.08 -14.35 -85.79
C ILE A 463 -32.87 -13.15 -85.28
N LEU A 464 -32.99 -13.00 -83.97
CA LEU A 464 -33.63 -11.82 -83.36
C LEU A 464 -32.79 -10.56 -83.58
N LYS A 465 -31.46 -10.68 -83.47
CA LYS A 465 -30.52 -9.60 -83.79
C LYS A 465 -30.61 -9.20 -85.27
N GLU A 466 -30.66 -10.18 -86.18
CA GLU A 466 -30.90 -9.91 -87.61
C GLU A 466 -32.24 -9.19 -87.80
N ALA A 467 -33.30 -9.62 -87.11
CA ALA A 467 -34.62 -8.99 -87.20
C ALA A 467 -34.73 -7.59 -86.55
N GLY A 468 -33.67 -7.10 -85.91
CA GLY A 468 -33.61 -5.76 -85.30
C GLY A 468 -34.16 -5.68 -83.86
N VAL A 469 -34.24 -6.80 -83.15
CA VAL A 469 -34.63 -6.83 -81.73
C VAL A 469 -33.43 -6.47 -80.86
N ASP A 470 -33.60 -5.47 -80.00
CA ASP A 470 -32.57 -5.07 -79.03
C ASP A 470 -32.37 -6.14 -77.96
N ASN A 471 -31.14 -6.25 -77.45
CA ASN A 471 -30.79 -7.28 -76.47
C ASN A 471 -31.57 -7.14 -75.15
N GLU A 472 -31.98 -5.91 -74.81
CA GLU A 472 -32.77 -5.60 -73.62
C GLU A 472 -34.25 -5.98 -73.77
N ASP A 473 -34.75 -6.03 -75.01
CA ASP A 473 -36.13 -6.37 -75.34
C ASP A 473 -36.31 -7.87 -75.63
N TYR A 474 -35.25 -8.68 -75.48
CA TYR A 474 -35.27 -10.13 -75.62
C TYR A 474 -35.12 -10.85 -74.28
N GLU A 475 -36.23 -11.45 -73.86
CA GLU A 475 -36.32 -12.32 -72.68
C GLU A 475 -36.41 -13.80 -73.09
N TRP A 476 -35.67 -14.64 -72.37
CA TRP A 476 -35.68 -16.09 -72.55
C TRP A 476 -36.00 -16.78 -71.22
N TYR A 477 -36.90 -17.75 -71.27
CA TYR A 477 -37.34 -18.51 -70.12
C TYR A 477 -37.23 -20.01 -70.41
N GLU A 478 -36.58 -20.73 -69.49
CA GLU A 478 -36.40 -22.17 -69.59
C GLU A 478 -37.74 -22.89 -69.44
N GLY A 479 -38.12 -23.65 -70.46
CA GLY A 479 -39.45 -24.23 -70.62
C GLY A 479 -39.79 -25.42 -69.70
N TYR A 480 -38.91 -25.84 -68.79
CA TYR A 480 -39.09 -27.10 -68.07
C TYR A 480 -39.87 -26.99 -66.76
N HIS A 481 -39.58 -26.10 -65.81
CA HIS A 481 -40.40 -25.97 -64.59
C HIS A 481 -40.27 -24.57 -63.94
N THR A 482 -41.29 -24.14 -63.20
CA THR A 482 -41.30 -23.07 -62.15
C THR A 482 -41.70 -21.61 -62.48
N ILE A 483 -42.47 -21.34 -63.54
CA ILE A 483 -43.15 -20.02 -63.67
C ILE A 483 -44.62 -20.13 -63.23
N SER A 484 -45.02 -19.30 -62.27
CA SER A 484 -46.42 -19.23 -61.83
C SER A 484 -47.31 -18.59 -62.90
N GLN A 485 -48.59 -18.94 -62.95
CA GLN A 485 -49.52 -18.38 -63.93
C GLN A 485 -49.60 -16.84 -63.85
N ALA A 486 -49.51 -16.26 -62.66
CA ALA A 486 -49.48 -14.81 -62.47
C ALA A 486 -48.23 -14.17 -63.08
N ARG A 487 -47.06 -14.81 -62.93
CA ARG A 487 -45.80 -14.33 -63.53
C ARG A 487 -45.79 -14.50 -65.04
N THR A 488 -46.35 -15.58 -65.57
CA THR A 488 -46.53 -15.76 -67.01
C THR A 488 -47.43 -14.68 -67.60
N ALA A 489 -48.52 -14.32 -66.92
CA ALA A 489 -49.41 -13.23 -67.34
C ALA A 489 -48.69 -11.86 -67.37
N GLU A 490 -47.84 -11.59 -66.37
CA GLU A 490 -47.02 -10.38 -66.30
C GLU A 490 -46.03 -10.29 -67.47
N ILE A 491 -45.30 -11.37 -67.76
CA ILE A 491 -44.31 -11.44 -68.84
C ILE A 491 -45.01 -11.28 -70.19
N VAL A 492 -46.03 -12.11 -70.45
CA VAL A 492 -46.80 -12.06 -71.70
C VAL A 492 -47.40 -10.67 -71.90
N GLY A 493 -47.92 -10.02 -70.85
CA GLY A 493 -48.51 -8.69 -70.92
C GLY A 493 -47.55 -7.55 -71.28
N ARG A 494 -46.22 -7.76 -71.20
CA ARG A 494 -45.19 -6.75 -71.51
C ARG A 494 -44.50 -6.97 -72.86
N CYS A 495 -44.81 -8.07 -73.55
CA CYS A 495 -44.18 -8.43 -74.81
C CYS A 495 -45.11 -8.21 -76.01
N ASP A 496 -44.54 -7.87 -77.16
CA ASP A 496 -45.25 -7.73 -78.42
C ASP A 496 -45.32 -9.06 -79.20
N LEU A 497 -44.30 -9.91 -79.02
CA LEU A 497 -44.24 -11.26 -79.58
C LEU A 497 -43.91 -12.29 -78.50
N VAL A 498 -44.74 -13.31 -78.40
CA VAL A 498 -44.50 -14.47 -77.54
C VAL A 498 -44.27 -15.71 -78.39
N VAL A 499 -43.15 -16.39 -78.17
CA VAL A 499 -42.82 -17.65 -78.87
C VAL A 499 -42.80 -18.79 -77.88
N VAL A 500 -43.58 -19.84 -78.15
CA VAL A 500 -43.57 -21.06 -77.33
C VAL A 500 -43.11 -22.24 -78.16
N VAL A 501 -42.01 -22.86 -77.72
CA VAL A 501 -41.44 -24.05 -78.34
C VAL A 501 -42.08 -25.29 -77.72
N THR A 502 -43.05 -25.85 -78.41
CA THR A 502 -43.92 -26.92 -77.88
C THR A 502 -43.23 -28.25 -77.60
N ALA A 503 -42.05 -28.51 -78.17
CA ALA A 503 -41.24 -29.68 -77.83
C ALA A 503 -40.69 -29.64 -76.40
N TYR A 504 -40.60 -28.45 -75.79
CA TYR A 504 -40.01 -28.24 -74.45
C TYR A 504 -41.04 -27.65 -73.47
N ALA A 505 -41.84 -26.68 -73.91
CA ALA A 505 -42.79 -25.92 -73.07
C ALA A 505 -44.27 -26.22 -73.41
N GLY A 506 -44.59 -27.45 -73.83
CA GLY A 506 -45.92 -27.83 -74.32
C GLY A 506 -47.06 -27.65 -73.31
N HIS A 507 -46.83 -27.92 -72.02
CA HIS A 507 -47.81 -27.69 -70.96
C HIS A 507 -48.01 -26.20 -70.65
N LEU A 508 -46.93 -25.41 -70.68
CA LEU A 508 -46.93 -23.95 -70.51
C LEU A 508 -47.79 -23.25 -71.56
N LEU A 509 -47.73 -23.74 -72.81
CA LEU A 509 -48.55 -23.25 -73.91
C LEU A 509 -50.05 -23.29 -73.60
N LEU A 510 -50.57 -24.47 -73.24
CA LEU A 510 -52.01 -24.72 -73.20
C LEU A 510 -52.69 -24.04 -71.99
N TYR A 511 -51.99 -23.96 -70.86
CA TYR A 511 -52.60 -23.57 -69.58
C TYR A 511 -52.16 -22.20 -69.04
N GLN A 512 -50.99 -21.68 -69.44
CA GLN A 512 -50.43 -20.46 -68.85
C GLN A 512 -50.22 -19.33 -69.86
N VAL A 513 -49.63 -19.61 -71.03
CA VAL A 513 -49.32 -18.56 -72.01
C VAL A 513 -50.54 -18.21 -72.87
N ARG A 514 -51.23 -19.22 -73.42
CA ARG A 514 -52.34 -19.02 -74.36
C ARG A 514 -53.51 -18.18 -73.82
N PRO A 515 -53.95 -18.33 -72.56
CA PRO A 515 -55.02 -17.49 -72.00
C PRO A 515 -54.61 -16.03 -71.74
N CYS A 516 -53.30 -15.75 -71.66
CA CYS A 516 -52.78 -14.43 -71.29
C CYS A 516 -52.47 -13.52 -72.49
N ILE A 517 -52.49 -14.06 -73.71
CA ILE A 517 -52.21 -13.29 -74.93
C ILE A 517 -53.39 -12.39 -75.26
N GLN A 518 -53.12 -11.10 -75.46
CA GLN A 518 -54.12 -10.11 -75.86
C GLN A 518 -54.20 -9.98 -77.39
N ALA A 519 -55.30 -9.44 -77.90
CA ALA A 519 -55.59 -9.37 -79.34
C ALA A 519 -54.55 -8.56 -80.17
N HIS A 520 -53.79 -7.68 -79.53
CA HIS A 520 -52.77 -6.85 -80.17
C HIS A 520 -51.37 -7.50 -80.20
N GLN A 521 -51.19 -8.64 -79.51
CA GLN A 521 -49.90 -9.32 -79.38
C GLN A 521 -49.78 -10.46 -80.39
N HIS A 522 -48.56 -10.70 -80.87
CA HIS A 522 -48.27 -11.81 -81.77
C HIS A 522 -47.87 -13.05 -80.98
N PHE A 523 -48.28 -14.22 -81.46
CA PHE A 523 -47.97 -15.48 -80.81
C PHE A 523 -47.51 -16.54 -81.81
N PHE A 524 -46.30 -17.06 -81.63
CA PHE A 524 -45.73 -18.11 -82.46
C PHE A 524 -45.66 -19.44 -81.71
N LYS A 525 -46.28 -20.45 -82.31
CA LYS A 525 -46.22 -21.83 -81.85
C LYS A 525 -45.22 -22.60 -82.71
N ILE A 526 -44.06 -22.95 -82.15
CA ILE A 526 -43.00 -23.65 -82.89
C ILE A 526 -42.89 -25.10 -82.38
N HIS A 527 -42.85 -26.07 -83.30
CA HIS A 527 -42.85 -27.50 -82.98
C HIS A 527 -41.46 -28.17 -82.96
N LYS A 528 -40.43 -27.53 -83.54
CA LYS A 528 -39.04 -28.01 -83.57
C LYS A 528 -38.12 -26.94 -82.96
N SER A 529 -37.12 -27.31 -82.17
CA SER A 529 -36.22 -26.39 -81.44
C SER A 529 -35.45 -25.40 -82.32
N GLY A 530 -35.41 -25.59 -83.65
CA GLY A 530 -34.49 -24.87 -84.51
C GLY A 530 -34.83 -23.40 -84.73
N ALA A 531 -33.81 -22.56 -84.63
CA ALA A 531 -33.84 -21.14 -84.98
C ALA A 531 -34.43 -20.88 -86.39
N GLY A 532 -34.20 -21.78 -87.36
CA GLY A 532 -34.79 -21.68 -88.70
C GLY A 532 -36.33 -21.72 -88.76
N SER A 533 -37.01 -22.32 -87.78
CA SER A 533 -38.47 -22.29 -87.70
C SER A 533 -38.99 -20.93 -87.21
N LEU A 534 -38.25 -20.25 -86.33
CA LEU A 534 -38.55 -18.89 -85.90
C LEU A 534 -38.44 -17.91 -87.08
N ARG A 535 -37.38 -18.03 -87.89
CA ARG A 535 -37.19 -17.21 -89.11
C ARG A 535 -38.40 -17.31 -90.06
N LYS A 536 -38.91 -18.53 -90.30
CA LYS A 536 -40.06 -18.75 -91.19
C LYS A 536 -41.34 -18.08 -90.67
N GLU A 537 -41.60 -18.13 -89.36
CA GLU A 537 -42.78 -17.49 -88.78
C GLU A 537 -42.67 -15.95 -88.76
N ILE A 538 -41.46 -15.41 -88.54
CA ILE A 538 -41.18 -13.97 -88.65
C ILE A 538 -41.47 -13.50 -90.08
N LEU A 539 -40.91 -14.18 -91.09
CA LEU A 539 -41.16 -13.87 -92.50
C LEU A 539 -42.67 -13.92 -92.81
N LYS A 540 -43.36 -14.99 -92.42
CA LYS A 540 -44.79 -15.16 -92.69
C LYS A 540 -45.68 -14.07 -92.05
N THR A 541 -45.29 -13.55 -90.89
CA THR A 541 -46.14 -12.65 -90.09
C THR A 541 -45.82 -11.17 -90.34
N PHE A 542 -44.54 -10.84 -90.51
CA PHE A 542 -44.06 -9.47 -90.59
C PHE A 542 -43.55 -9.06 -91.98
N LYS A 543 -43.20 -10.01 -92.85
CA LYS A 543 -42.91 -9.74 -94.27
C LYS A 543 -44.23 -9.83 -95.04
N LYS A 544 -44.83 -8.68 -95.34
CA LYS A 544 -45.98 -8.56 -96.23
C LYS A 544 -45.55 -8.32 -97.66
#